data_AF-T1A2V5-F1
#
_entry.id   AF-T1A2V5-F1
#
_cell.length_a   1.000
_cell.length_b   1.000
_cell.length_c   1.000
_cell.angle_alpha   90.00
_cell.angle_beta   90.00
_cell.angle_gamma   90.00
#
_symmetry.space_group_name_H-M   'P 1'
#
loop_
_entity.id
_entity.type
_entity.pdbx_description
1 polymer ?
#
loop_
_entity_poly.entity_id
_entity_poly.type
_entity_poly.pdbx_seq_one_letter_code
_entity_poly.pdbx_strand_id
1 'polypeptide(L)'
;PTGRYPIVVLNLTCDPAAVDVNVHPTKREVRLLGEGRFFELVQRSCWTALQASRPASLTLRGQPAPERGGFAGTFAQGLPPPLPAGLLHDELAVTVGAGEPDLRLRDAAQWRYLGQAHNRYLVVETGSGLALLDQHAAHEKVLYGRFLAKLSAASAVGLPAQGLLAPSLIEVPPQLLDVLEVAQSSIAQLGFEVEAFGDRTVRCTAVPLGFPISELEATLVETLAAWQERGLTEDDRRHRLAASLACHSAVRFGDP
;
A
#
# COMPACT_ATOMS: atom_id res chain seq x y z
N PRO A 1 0.18 -12.78 0.09
CA PRO A 1 0.35 -13.32 1.46
C PRO A 1 1.13 -12.33 2.32
N THR A 2 0.46 -11.72 3.29
CA THR A 2 1.05 -10.83 4.30
C THR A 2 2.23 -11.53 5.00
N GLY A 3 3.33 -10.82 5.21
CA GLY A 3 4.55 -11.37 5.84
C GLY A 3 5.43 -12.26 4.95
N ARG A 4 5.16 -12.38 3.64
CA ARG A 4 6.09 -13.03 2.70
C ARG A 4 6.93 -11.99 1.96
N TYR A 5 8.21 -11.94 2.31
CA TYR A 5 9.21 -11.15 1.61
C TYR A 5 9.84 -11.99 0.49
N PRO A 6 10.25 -11.37 -0.64
CA PRO A 6 11.06 -12.06 -1.62
C PRO A 6 12.33 -12.59 -0.95
N ILE A 7 12.61 -13.88 -1.16
CA ILE A 7 13.87 -14.46 -0.71
C ILE A 7 14.94 -14.02 -1.70
N VAL A 8 15.98 -13.38 -1.17
CA VAL A 8 17.13 -12.92 -1.96
C VAL A 8 18.37 -13.56 -1.37
N VAL A 9 19.23 -14.10 -2.24
CA VAL A 9 20.55 -14.61 -1.84
C VAL A 9 21.56 -13.53 -2.19
N LEU A 10 22.25 -13.01 -1.18
CA LEU A 10 23.31 -12.01 -1.36
C LEU A 10 24.67 -12.68 -1.15
N ASN A 11 25.59 -12.46 -2.10
CA ASN A 11 26.98 -12.84 -1.92
C ASN A 11 27.74 -11.65 -1.31
N LEU A 12 28.33 -11.85 -0.14
CA LEU A 12 28.94 -10.79 0.67
C LEU A 12 30.42 -11.09 0.84
N THR A 13 31.27 -10.13 0.51
CA THR A 13 32.72 -10.22 0.71
C THR A 13 33.10 -9.35 1.91
N CYS A 14 33.77 -9.93 2.90
CA CYS A 14 34.24 -9.22 4.09
C CYS A 14 35.61 -9.73 4.54
N ASP A 15 36.29 -8.94 5.38
CA ASP A 15 37.52 -9.38 6.04
C ASP A 15 37.21 -10.55 6.99
N PRO A 16 37.94 -11.68 6.91
CA PRO A 16 37.79 -12.80 7.84
C PRO A 16 37.83 -12.40 9.32
N ALA A 17 38.55 -11.32 9.69
CA ALA A 17 38.60 -10.82 11.06
C ALA A 17 37.27 -10.20 11.54
N ALA A 18 36.35 -9.86 10.63
CA ALA A 18 35.02 -9.34 10.94
C ALA A 18 33.97 -10.44 11.19
N VAL A 19 34.39 -11.71 11.14
CA VAL A 19 33.50 -12.86 11.26
C VAL A 19 33.83 -13.60 12.55
N ASP A 20 32.89 -13.62 13.51
CA ASP A 20 33.03 -14.41 14.73
C ASP A 20 32.62 -15.85 14.43
N VAL A 21 33.61 -16.65 14.06
CA VAL A 21 33.41 -18.05 13.74
C VAL A 21 33.63 -18.88 14.99
N ASN A 22 32.58 -19.11 15.76
CA ASN A 22 32.56 -20.23 16.69
C ASN A 22 32.30 -21.53 15.88
N VAL A 23 33.32 -21.97 15.13
CA VAL A 23 33.28 -22.97 14.04
C VAL A 23 33.00 -24.36 14.59
N HIS A 24 31.86 -24.95 14.21
CA HIS A 24 31.75 -26.39 14.02
C HIS A 24 31.24 -26.60 12.59
N PRO A 25 31.73 -27.61 11.84
CA PRO A 25 31.42 -27.81 10.41
C PRO A 25 29.94 -27.95 10.04
N THR A 26 29.03 -27.98 11.02
CA THR A 26 27.57 -28.11 10.85
C THR A 26 26.78 -26.83 11.12
N LYS A 27 27.40 -25.73 11.57
CA LYS A 27 26.66 -24.47 11.80
C LYS A 27 26.34 -23.79 10.48
N ARG A 28 25.05 -23.65 10.20
CA ARG A 28 24.47 -22.94 9.02
C ARG A 28 24.40 -21.42 9.22
N GLU A 29 24.82 -20.91 10.39
CA GLU A 29 24.72 -19.51 10.79
C GLU A 29 26.06 -19.02 11.34
N VAL A 30 26.44 -17.81 10.96
CA VAL A 30 27.72 -17.17 11.32
C VAL A 30 27.42 -15.78 11.91
N ARG A 31 28.09 -15.41 13.00
CA ARG A 31 27.93 -14.08 13.63
C ARG A 31 28.97 -13.11 13.08
N LEU A 32 28.56 -11.85 12.88
CA LEU A 32 29.43 -10.79 12.38
C LEU A 32 29.80 -9.85 13.52
N LEU A 33 31.05 -9.40 13.56
CA LEU A 33 31.48 -8.34 14.45
C LEU A 33 30.90 -7.01 13.97
N GLY A 34 29.99 -6.43 14.75
CA GLY A 34 29.35 -5.14 14.42
C GLY A 34 28.12 -5.25 13.50
N GLU A 35 27.22 -6.19 13.81
CA GLU A 35 25.97 -6.48 13.07
C GLU A 35 25.19 -5.22 12.61
N GLY A 36 25.11 -4.19 13.45
CA GLY A 36 24.40 -2.95 13.11
C GLY A 36 24.96 -2.23 11.88
N ARG A 37 26.30 -2.14 11.76
CA ARG A 37 26.94 -1.51 10.59
C ARG A 37 26.74 -2.32 9.32
N PHE A 38 26.69 -3.64 9.46
CA PHE A 38 26.46 -4.54 8.35
C PHE A 38 25.02 -4.44 7.83
N PHE A 39 24.05 -4.40 8.75
CA PHE A 39 22.65 -4.19 8.44
C PHE A 39 22.44 -2.85 7.71
N GLU A 40 23.00 -1.76 8.23
CA GLU A 40 22.94 -0.43 7.60
C GLU A 40 23.54 -0.43 6.18
N LEU A 41 24.67 -1.10 5.98
CA LEU A 41 25.31 -1.21 4.67
C LEU A 41 24.44 -1.95 3.66
N VAL A 42 23.88 -3.10 4.05
CA VAL A 42 23.00 -3.90 3.18
C VAL A 42 21.72 -3.12 2.89
N GLN A 43 21.09 -2.54 3.91
CA GLN A 43 19.87 -1.74 3.75
C GLN A 43 20.12 -0.57 2.79
N ARG A 44 21.21 0.18 3.00
CA ARG A 44 21.56 1.33 2.16
C ARG A 44 21.87 0.92 0.74
N SER A 45 22.61 -0.18 0.54
CA SER A 45 22.96 -0.68 -0.79
C SER A 45 21.72 -1.17 -1.56
N CYS A 46 20.83 -1.92 -0.89
CA CYS A 46 19.56 -2.34 -1.46
C CYS A 46 18.67 -1.14 -1.79
N TRP A 47 18.59 -0.14 -0.90
CA TRP A 47 17.81 1.07 -1.13
C TRP A 47 18.36 1.90 -2.29
N THR A 48 19.67 2.07 -2.37
CA THR A 48 20.33 2.74 -3.50
C THR A 48 20.13 1.96 -4.80
N ALA A 49 20.27 0.63 -4.77
CA ALA A 49 20.03 -0.21 -5.94
C ALA A 49 18.57 -0.13 -6.39
N LEU A 50 17.60 -0.15 -5.47
CA LEU A 50 16.17 -0.03 -5.77
C LEU A 50 15.80 1.36 -6.30
N GLN A 51 16.44 2.42 -5.81
CA GLN A 51 16.25 3.77 -6.36
C GLN A 51 16.87 3.93 -7.75
N ALA A 52 18.03 3.30 -7.98
CA ALA A 52 18.67 3.26 -9.30
C ALA A 52 17.94 2.31 -10.26
N SER A 53 17.25 1.30 -9.71
CA SER A 53 16.38 0.39 -10.43
C SER A 53 15.13 1.16 -10.84
N ARG A 54 15.06 1.51 -12.11
CA ARG A 54 13.82 2.04 -12.69
C ARG A 54 12.76 0.94 -12.58
N PRO A 55 11.58 1.18 -11.98
CA PRO A 55 10.45 0.28 -12.23
C PRO A 55 10.31 0.21 -13.75
N ALA A 56 10.31 -1.00 -14.31
CA ALA A 56 10.24 -1.18 -15.75
C ALA A 56 8.95 -0.52 -16.26
N SER A 57 9.08 0.67 -16.85
CA SER A 57 7.98 1.36 -17.50
C SER A 57 7.80 0.69 -18.86
N LEU A 58 6.78 -0.16 -18.96
CA LEU A 58 6.32 -0.68 -20.23
C LEU A 58 5.53 0.42 -20.95
N THR A 59 6.24 1.28 -21.67
CA THR A 59 5.60 2.21 -22.61
C THR A 59 5.29 1.44 -23.90
N LEU A 60 4.09 0.88 -23.98
CA LEU A 60 3.56 0.42 -25.27
C LEU A 60 3.29 1.65 -26.15
N ARG A 61 4.20 1.96 -27.08
CA ARG A 61 3.88 2.87 -28.18
C ARG A 61 2.93 2.17 -29.14
N GLY A 62 1.63 2.36 -28.94
CA GLY A 62 0.67 2.14 -30.02
C GLY A 62 0.95 3.15 -31.14
N GLN A 63 1.02 2.71 -32.39
CA GLN A 63 0.90 3.65 -33.49
C GLN A 63 -0.45 4.39 -33.33
N PRO A 64 -0.51 5.72 -33.52
CA PRO A 64 -1.78 6.42 -33.50
C PRO A 64 -2.71 5.73 -34.50
N ALA A 65 -3.92 5.39 -34.06
CA ALA A 65 -4.92 4.81 -34.94
C ALA A 65 -5.07 5.73 -36.17
N PRO A 66 -5.05 5.19 -37.41
CA PRO A 66 -5.26 6.01 -38.58
C PRO A 66 -6.55 6.79 -38.39
N GLU A 67 -6.51 8.09 -38.68
CA GLU A 67 -7.67 8.98 -38.54
C GLU A 67 -8.89 8.29 -39.16
N ARG A 68 -9.95 8.13 -38.36
CA ARG A 68 -11.19 7.50 -38.81
C ARG A 68 -11.77 8.37 -39.93
N GLY A 69 -11.40 8.10 -41.17
CA GLY A 69 -12.15 8.52 -42.33
C GLY A 69 -13.59 8.07 -42.15
N GLY A 70 -14.51 9.03 -42.19
CA GLY A 70 -15.90 8.86 -41.77
C GLY A 70 -16.54 7.60 -42.34
N PHE A 71 -16.84 6.63 -41.47
CA PHE A 71 -17.63 5.47 -41.82
C PHE A 71 -19.10 5.80 -41.56
N ALA A 72 -19.75 6.39 -42.56
CA ALA A 72 -21.21 6.41 -42.63
C ALA A 72 -21.67 4.99 -43.01
N GLY A 73 -21.86 4.14 -42.02
CA GLY A 73 -22.33 2.77 -42.21
C GLY A 73 -23.12 2.31 -41.00
N THR A 74 -24.41 2.09 -41.21
CA THR A 74 -25.39 1.56 -40.26
C THR A 74 -24.84 0.34 -39.52
N PHE A 75 -24.82 0.40 -38.19
CA PHE A 75 -24.51 -0.76 -37.34
C PHE A 75 -25.64 -1.80 -37.47
N ALA A 76 -25.52 -2.70 -38.44
CA ALA A 76 -26.29 -3.93 -38.43
C ALA A 76 -25.72 -4.82 -37.31
N GLN A 77 -26.59 -5.22 -36.39
CA GLN A 77 -26.31 -6.19 -35.32
C GLN A 77 -25.72 -7.47 -35.93
N GLY A 78 -24.41 -7.62 -35.81
CA GLY A 78 -23.66 -8.81 -36.16
C GLY A 78 -22.37 -8.82 -35.36
N LEU A 79 -22.02 -9.97 -34.80
CA LEU A 79 -20.77 -10.19 -34.09
C LEU A 79 -19.61 -9.60 -34.93
N PRO A 80 -18.71 -8.77 -34.36
CA PRO A 80 -17.58 -8.27 -35.13
C PRO A 80 -16.80 -9.45 -35.72
N PRO A 81 -16.29 -9.34 -36.96
CA PRO A 81 -15.51 -10.42 -37.55
C PRO A 81 -14.31 -10.74 -36.63
N PRO A 82 -13.93 -12.02 -36.50
CA PRO A 82 -12.74 -12.37 -35.74
C PRO A 82 -11.54 -11.60 -36.34
N LEU A 83 -10.78 -10.95 -35.46
CA LEU A 83 -9.55 -10.27 -35.85
C LEU A 83 -8.67 -11.26 -36.64
N PRO A 84 -8.16 -10.88 -37.82
CA PRO A 84 -7.31 -11.77 -38.60
C PRO A 84 -6.09 -12.16 -37.76
N ALA A 85 -5.90 -13.47 -37.58
CA ALA A 85 -4.87 -14.08 -36.74
C ALA A 85 -3.42 -13.66 -37.10
N GLY A 86 -3.22 -13.01 -38.25
CA GLY A 86 -1.92 -12.58 -38.76
C GLY A 86 -1.42 -11.21 -38.29
N LEU A 87 -2.14 -10.47 -37.44
CA LEU A 87 -1.69 -9.17 -36.91
C LEU A 87 -0.91 -9.24 -35.59
N LEU A 88 -0.64 -10.44 -35.07
CA LEU A 88 0.01 -10.62 -33.76
C LEU A 88 1.50 -10.94 -33.81
N HIS A 89 2.11 -11.02 -35.00
CA HIS A 89 3.54 -11.27 -35.12
C HIS A 89 4.17 -10.38 -36.19
N ASP A 90 4.44 -9.14 -35.80
CA ASP A 90 5.77 -8.60 -36.03
C ASP A 90 6.15 -7.87 -34.74
N GLU A 91 7.37 -8.11 -34.27
CA GLU A 91 7.85 -7.83 -32.93
C GLU A 91 7.20 -6.58 -32.31
N LEU A 92 6.42 -6.76 -31.23
CA LEU A 92 6.17 -5.69 -30.27
C LEU A 92 7.55 -5.29 -29.75
N ALA A 93 8.20 -4.37 -30.45
CA ALA A 93 9.46 -3.79 -30.07
C ALA A 93 9.19 -2.97 -28.82
N VAL A 94 9.27 -3.65 -27.66
CA VAL A 94 9.30 -3.03 -26.35
C VAL A 94 10.60 -2.24 -26.29
N THR A 95 10.54 -1.02 -26.79
CA THR A 95 11.58 -0.04 -26.55
C THR A 95 11.33 0.52 -25.15
N VAL A 96 12.15 0.10 -24.20
CA VAL A 96 12.22 0.73 -22.87
C VAL A 96 12.76 2.14 -23.11
N GLY A 97 11.85 3.09 -23.36
CA GLY A 97 12.19 4.49 -23.51
C GLY A 97 12.81 4.99 -22.21
N ALA A 98 14.02 5.55 -22.28
CA ALA A 98 14.71 6.16 -21.15
C ALA A 98 14.12 7.52 -20.71
N GLY A 99 12.90 7.84 -21.12
CA GLY A 99 12.19 9.04 -20.67
C GLY A 99 11.60 8.81 -19.30
N GLU A 100 11.72 9.79 -18.40
CA GLU A 100 10.94 9.78 -17.17
C GLU A 100 9.46 9.68 -17.54
N PRO A 101 8.73 8.64 -17.11
CA PRO A 101 7.30 8.65 -17.28
C PRO A 101 6.78 9.82 -16.44
N ASP A 102 6.13 10.79 -17.08
CA ASP A 102 5.49 11.90 -16.39
C ASP A 102 4.25 11.37 -15.66
N LEU A 103 4.50 10.66 -14.56
CA LEU A 103 3.49 10.12 -13.63
C LEU A 103 3.12 11.18 -12.58
N ARG A 104 3.33 12.47 -12.88
CA ARG A 104 2.85 13.53 -12.01
C ARG A 104 1.33 13.41 -11.99
N LEU A 105 0.80 13.04 -10.82
CA LEU A 105 -0.64 12.94 -10.53
C LEU A 105 -1.45 14.20 -10.91
N ARG A 106 -0.77 15.32 -11.16
CA ARG A 106 -1.38 16.57 -11.65
C ARG A 106 -2.06 16.40 -13.02
N ASP A 107 -1.62 15.45 -13.84
CA ASP A 107 -2.23 15.14 -15.14
C ASP A 107 -3.18 13.93 -15.11
N ALA A 108 -3.47 13.39 -13.92
CA ALA A 108 -4.36 12.24 -13.75
C ALA A 108 -5.80 12.50 -14.24
N ALA A 109 -6.21 13.76 -14.39
CA ALA A 109 -7.50 14.13 -14.97
C ALA A 109 -7.66 13.66 -16.43
N GLN A 110 -6.55 13.39 -17.12
CA GLN A 110 -6.55 12.88 -18.49
C GLN A 110 -6.37 11.36 -18.56
N TRP A 111 -6.25 10.67 -17.42
CA TRP A 111 -6.03 9.24 -17.42
C TRP A 111 -7.33 8.50 -17.70
N ARG A 112 -7.30 7.56 -18.64
CA ARG A 112 -8.44 6.72 -18.99
C ARG A 112 -8.21 5.29 -18.51
N TYR A 113 -9.10 4.79 -17.67
CA TYR A 113 -9.09 3.40 -17.24
C TYR A 113 -9.43 2.47 -18.42
N LEU A 114 -8.56 1.49 -18.69
CA LEU A 114 -8.72 0.53 -19.79
C LEU A 114 -9.16 -0.84 -19.31
N GLY A 115 -8.76 -1.25 -18.11
CA GLY A 115 -9.10 -2.55 -17.55
C GLY A 115 -8.16 -2.96 -16.41
N GLN A 116 -8.28 -4.22 -16.00
CA GLN A 116 -7.49 -4.79 -14.91
C GLN A 116 -6.76 -6.04 -15.39
N ALA A 117 -5.51 -6.21 -14.95
CA ALA A 117 -4.70 -7.39 -15.21
C ALA A 117 -4.43 -8.15 -13.91
N HIS A 118 -4.57 -9.49 -13.96
CA HIS A 118 -4.29 -10.41 -12.85
C HIS A 118 -5.01 -10.09 -11.53
N ASN A 119 -6.15 -9.40 -11.58
CA ASN A 119 -6.86 -8.87 -10.42
C ASN A 119 -5.94 -8.08 -9.45
N ARG A 120 -4.92 -7.40 -9.99
CA ARG A 120 -3.86 -6.74 -9.20
C ARG A 120 -3.45 -5.39 -9.76
N TYR A 121 -3.35 -5.31 -11.08
CA TYR A 121 -2.86 -4.11 -11.75
C TYR A 121 -4.01 -3.43 -12.48
N LEU A 122 -4.23 -2.14 -12.19
CA LEU A 122 -5.10 -1.31 -13.01
C LEU A 122 -4.30 -0.81 -14.22
N VAL A 123 -4.86 -1.01 -15.40
CA VAL A 123 -4.28 -0.58 -16.67
C VAL A 123 -4.93 0.74 -17.05
N VAL A 124 -4.13 1.79 -17.17
CA VAL A 124 -4.60 3.14 -17.50
C VAL A 124 -3.84 3.70 -18.68
N GLU A 125 -4.55 4.36 -19.59
CA GLU A 125 -3.97 5.21 -20.62
C GLU A 125 -3.73 6.59 -20.01
N THR A 126 -2.54 7.15 -20.24
CA THR A 126 -2.12 8.49 -19.84
C THR A 126 -1.80 9.32 -21.08
N GLY A 127 -1.61 10.63 -20.94
CA GLY A 127 -1.24 11.50 -22.07
C GLY A 127 0.11 11.14 -22.74
N SER A 128 0.93 10.31 -22.09
CA SER A 128 2.25 9.89 -22.59
C SER A 128 2.35 8.39 -22.91
N GLY A 129 1.29 7.60 -22.68
CA GLY A 129 1.27 6.17 -23.00
C GLY A 129 0.40 5.33 -22.07
N LEU A 130 0.88 4.15 -21.69
CA LEU A 130 0.19 3.22 -20.79
C LEU A 130 0.89 3.22 -19.41
N ALA A 131 0.12 3.17 -18.33
CA ALA A 131 0.62 2.94 -16.97
C ALA A 131 -0.07 1.74 -16.31
N LEU A 132 0.69 1.02 -15.48
CA LEU A 132 0.20 -0.07 -14.63
C LEU A 132 0.27 0.38 -13.18
N LEU A 133 -0.86 0.37 -12.49
CA LEU A 133 -0.97 0.77 -11.09
C LEU A 133 -1.21 -0.46 -10.21
N ASP A 134 -0.40 -0.67 -9.18
CA ASP A 134 -0.71 -1.68 -8.16
C ASP A 134 -1.95 -1.22 -7.37
N GLN A 135 -3.05 -1.96 -7.50
CA GLN A 135 -4.35 -1.61 -6.90
C GLN A 135 -4.27 -1.51 -5.38
N HIS A 136 -3.49 -2.38 -4.74
CA HIS A 136 -3.38 -2.41 -3.28
C HIS A 136 -2.62 -1.18 -2.78
N ALA A 137 -1.44 -0.92 -3.35
CA ALA A 137 -0.65 0.26 -2.98
C ALA A 137 -1.40 1.57 -3.27
N ALA A 138 -2.16 1.61 -4.38
CA ALA A 138 -3.01 2.76 -4.72
C ALA A 138 -4.15 2.95 -3.70
N HIS A 139 -4.83 1.86 -3.32
CA HIS A 139 -5.93 1.92 -2.34
C HIS A 139 -5.44 2.37 -0.96
N GLU A 140 -4.35 1.80 -0.47
CA GLU A 140 -3.71 2.22 0.78
C GLU A 140 -3.33 3.71 0.73
N LYS A 141 -2.73 4.17 -0.37
CA LYS A 141 -2.33 5.58 -0.50
C LYS A 141 -3.51 6.54 -0.47
N VAL A 142 -4.64 6.17 -1.10
CA VAL A 142 -5.87 6.96 -1.07
C VAL A 142 -6.47 7.00 0.33
N LEU A 143 -6.57 5.85 1.00
CA LEU A 143 -7.09 5.74 2.37
C LEU A 143 -6.22 6.54 3.35
N TYR A 144 -4.90 6.37 3.28
CA TYR A 144 -3.94 7.12 4.07
C TYR A 144 -4.13 8.64 3.90
N GLY A 145 -4.23 9.12 2.66
CA GLY A 145 -4.44 10.55 2.39
C GLY A 145 -5.75 11.06 2.97
N ARG A 146 -6.82 10.25 2.88
CA ARG A 146 -8.14 10.58 3.45
C ARG A 146 -8.11 10.62 4.99
N PHE A 147 -7.49 9.63 5.62
CA PHE A 147 -7.35 9.58 7.08
C PHE A 147 -6.49 10.73 7.59
N LEU A 148 -5.36 10.99 6.94
CA LEU A 148 -4.47 12.08 7.32
C LEU A 148 -5.16 13.44 7.19
N ALA A 149 -5.85 13.69 6.07
CA ALA A 149 -6.59 14.95 5.87
C ALA A 149 -7.65 15.19 6.95
N LYS A 150 -8.28 14.11 7.45
CA LYS A 150 -9.26 14.18 8.53
C LYS A 150 -8.63 14.46 9.89
N LEU A 151 -7.52 13.82 10.20
CA LEU A 151 -6.76 14.04 11.44
C LEU A 151 -6.05 15.40 11.47
N SER A 152 -5.63 15.93 10.32
CA SER A 152 -4.94 17.22 10.22
C SER A 152 -5.90 18.40 10.23
N ALA A 153 -7.14 18.20 9.76
CA ALA A 153 -8.13 19.25 9.76
C ALA A 153 -8.72 19.41 11.17
N ALA A 154 -8.91 20.65 11.62
CA ALA A 154 -9.78 20.97 12.76
C ALA A 154 -11.27 20.78 12.39
N SER A 155 -11.58 19.77 11.56
CA SER A 155 -12.93 19.50 11.08
C SER A 155 -13.71 18.86 12.20
N ALA A 156 -14.81 19.51 12.62
CA ALA A 156 -15.71 18.97 13.62
C ALA A 156 -16.44 17.69 13.17
N VAL A 157 -16.42 17.38 11.86
CA VAL A 157 -17.10 16.22 11.28
C VAL A 157 -16.07 15.13 10.96
N GLY A 158 -16.08 14.09 11.78
CA GLY A 158 -15.27 12.87 11.58
C GLY A 158 -15.59 12.14 10.27
N LEU A 159 -14.92 11.02 10.05
CA LEU A 159 -15.31 10.10 8.99
C LEU A 159 -16.68 9.48 9.30
N PRO A 160 -17.48 9.16 8.26
CA PRO A 160 -18.73 8.47 8.47
C PRO A 160 -18.48 7.10 9.12
N ALA A 161 -19.23 6.82 10.18
CA ALA A 161 -19.14 5.60 10.96
C ALA A 161 -20.35 4.69 10.70
N GLN A 162 -20.12 3.39 10.82
CA GLN A 162 -21.12 2.34 10.84
C GLN A 162 -21.24 1.79 12.26
N GLY A 163 -22.42 1.90 12.85
CA GLY A 163 -22.74 1.21 14.10
C GLY A 163 -22.67 -0.32 13.94
N LEU A 164 -22.09 -0.99 14.91
CA LEU A 164 -22.05 -2.44 14.98
C LEU A 164 -23.37 -2.97 15.52
N LEU A 165 -23.87 -4.08 14.96
CA LEU A 165 -25.10 -4.74 15.44
C LEU A 165 -24.95 -5.23 16.90
N ALA A 166 -23.75 -5.68 17.25
CA ALA A 166 -23.37 -6.02 18.61
C ALA A 166 -22.03 -5.33 18.92
N PRO A 167 -21.86 -4.71 20.09
CA PRO A 167 -20.59 -4.12 20.48
C PRO A 167 -19.47 -5.17 20.51
N SER A 168 -18.31 -4.81 19.98
CA SER A 168 -17.12 -5.66 20.05
C SER A 168 -16.33 -5.35 21.31
N LEU A 169 -16.00 -6.37 22.09
CA LEU A 169 -15.16 -6.25 23.29
C LEU A 169 -13.73 -6.68 22.94
N ILE A 170 -12.78 -5.79 23.18
CA ILE A 170 -11.39 -5.96 22.77
C ILE A 170 -10.53 -5.95 24.03
N GLU A 171 -9.80 -7.03 24.29
CA GLU A 171 -8.86 -7.07 25.41
C GLU A 171 -7.63 -6.23 25.10
N VAL A 172 -7.27 -5.34 26.02
CA VAL A 172 -6.09 -4.47 25.88
C VAL A 172 -5.25 -4.52 27.16
N PRO A 173 -3.92 -4.38 27.05
CA PRO A 173 -3.07 -4.13 28.21
C PRO A 173 -3.55 -2.88 28.99
N PRO A 174 -3.54 -2.89 30.34
CA PRO A 174 -3.99 -1.75 31.15
C PRO A 174 -3.32 -0.43 30.78
N GLN A 175 -2.07 -0.48 30.33
CA GLN A 175 -1.30 0.70 29.93
C GLN A 175 -1.88 1.41 28.70
N LEU A 176 -2.67 0.73 27.87
CA LEU A 176 -3.31 1.31 26.69
C LEU A 176 -4.67 1.95 27.01
N LEU A 177 -5.27 1.66 28.17
CA LEU A 177 -6.51 2.31 28.59
C LEU A 177 -6.27 3.79 28.94
N ASP A 178 -5.17 4.09 29.63
CA ASP A 178 -4.76 5.48 29.89
C ASP A 178 -4.51 6.25 28.58
N VAL A 179 -3.99 5.55 27.56
CA VAL A 179 -3.73 6.12 26.25
C VAL A 179 -5.02 6.37 25.47
N LEU A 180 -6.02 5.50 25.65
CA LEU A 180 -7.33 5.64 25.00
C LEU A 180 -7.99 6.97 25.38
N GLU A 181 -7.96 7.38 26.65
CA GLU A 181 -8.54 8.65 27.10
C GLU A 181 -7.92 9.85 26.37
N VAL A 182 -6.59 9.83 26.18
CA VAL A 182 -5.86 10.90 25.48
C VAL A 182 -6.15 10.87 23.97
N ALA A 183 -6.23 9.67 23.38
CA ALA A 183 -6.41 9.49 21.94
C ALA A 183 -7.88 9.52 21.49
N GLN A 184 -8.84 9.55 22.42
CA GLN A 184 -10.26 9.33 22.14
C GLN A 184 -10.82 10.26 21.07
N SER A 185 -10.46 11.55 21.12
CA SER A 185 -10.91 12.55 20.15
C SER A 185 -10.41 12.25 18.73
N SER A 186 -9.17 11.79 18.59
CA SER A 186 -8.56 11.46 17.30
C SER A 186 -9.12 10.16 16.73
N ILE A 187 -9.34 9.17 17.60
CA ILE A 187 -9.99 7.90 17.23
C ILE A 187 -11.44 8.14 16.76
N ALA A 188 -12.18 9.02 17.45
CA ALA A 188 -13.53 9.42 17.06
C ALA A 188 -13.57 10.15 15.71
N GLN A 189 -12.61 11.04 15.43
CA GLN A 189 -12.50 11.72 14.13
C GLN A 189 -12.32 10.76 12.96
N LEU A 190 -11.78 9.56 13.22
CA LEU A 190 -11.59 8.53 12.21
C LEU A 190 -12.83 7.67 11.99
N GLY A 191 -13.88 7.83 12.79
CA GLY A 191 -15.13 7.08 12.68
C GLY A 191 -15.21 5.85 13.58
N PHE A 192 -14.31 5.72 14.56
CA PHE A 192 -14.41 4.69 15.60
C PHE A 192 -15.12 5.25 16.83
N GLU A 193 -16.08 4.51 17.36
CA GLU A 193 -16.66 4.78 18.68
C GLU A 193 -16.18 3.71 19.65
N VAL A 194 -15.30 4.13 20.55
CA VAL A 194 -14.65 3.26 21.54
C VAL A 194 -14.65 3.90 22.91
N GLU A 195 -14.81 3.05 23.93
CA GLU A 195 -14.79 3.46 25.34
C GLU A 195 -14.19 2.36 26.22
N ALA A 196 -13.60 2.76 27.35
CA ALA A 196 -13.12 1.80 28.34
C ALA A 196 -14.30 1.02 28.95
N PHE A 197 -14.11 -0.28 29.15
CA PHE A 197 -15.09 -1.18 29.73
C PHE A 197 -14.44 -2.08 30.77
N GLY A 198 -14.18 -1.53 31.95
CA GLY A 198 -13.40 -2.19 33.01
C GLY A 198 -11.89 -2.05 32.80
N ASP A 199 -11.11 -2.88 33.50
CA ASP A 199 -9.67 -2.62 33.69
C ASP A 199 -8.77 -3.16 32.57
N ARG A 200 -9.33 -3.91 31.62
CA ARG A 200 -8.58 -4.59 30.56
C ARG A 200 -9.33 -4.69 29.23
N THR A 201 -10.43 -3.97 29.08
CA THR A 201 -11.31 -4.14 27.92
C THR A 201 -11.71 -2.79 27.35
N VAL A 202 -11.71 -2.68 26.04
CA VAL A 202 -12.29 -1.58 25.29
C VAL A 202 -13.54 -2.09 24.59
N ARG A 203 -14.64 -1.37 24.74
CA ARG A 203 -15.88 -1.62 24.01
C ARG A 203 -15.90 -0.74 22.77
N CYS A 204 -16.13 -1.35 21.61
CA CYS A 204 -16.31 -0.66 20.34
C CYS A 204 -17.77 -0.80 19.88
N THR A 205 -18.43 0.32 19.56
CA THR A 205 -19.82 0.37 19.11
C THR A 205 -19.96 0.79 17.65
N ALA A 206 -18.96 1.44 17.08
CA ALA A 206 -18.95 1.83 15.67
C ALA A 206 -17.54 1.83 15.09
N VAL A 207 -17.46 1.57 13.79
CA VAL A 207 -16.21 1.57 12.99
C VAL A 207 -16.40 2.42 11.74
N PRO A 208 -15.33 2.86 11.05
CA PRO A 208 -15.45 3.63 9.82
C PRO A 208 -16.20 2.84 8.73
N LEU A 209 -16.95 3.52 7.85
CA LEU A 209 -17.64 2.84 6.73
C LEU A 209 -16.67 1.97 5.92
N GLY A 210 -17.03 0.71 5.72
CA GLY A 210 -16.24 -0.27 4.95
C GLY A 210 -15.03 -0.85 5.69
N PHE A 211 -14.86 -0.54 6.99
CA PHE A 211 -13.79 -1.12 7.80
C PHE A 211 -14.06 -2.62 8.09
N PRO A 212 -13.08 -3.51 7.86
CA PRO A 212 -13.23 -4.94 8.15
C PRO A 212 -13.20 -5.20 9.66
N ILE A 213 -14.34 -5.61 10.25
CA ILE A 213 -14.48 -5.85 11.69
C ILE A 213 -13.45 -6.88 12.22
N SER A 214 -13.04 -7.84 11.39
CA SER A 214 -12.01 -8.84 11.74
C SER A 214 -10.65 -8.23 12.08
N GLU A 215 -10.34 -7.03 11.59
CA GLU A 215 -9.07 -6.33 11.83
C GLU A 215 -9.15 -5.37 13.01
N LEU A 216 -10.34 -5.22 13.62
CA LEU A 216 -10.61 -4.19 14.62
C LEU A 216 -9.68 -4.27 15.83
N GLU A 217 -9.51 -5.47 16.39
CA GLU A 217 -8.64 -5.68 17.55
C GLU A 217 -7.19 -5.31 17.24
N ALA A 218 -6.62 -5.86 16.16
CA ALA A 218 -5.25 -5.59 15.75
C ALA A 218 -5.04 -4.08 15.49
N THR A 219 -5.96 -3.46 14.75
CA THR A 219 -5.89 -2.04 14.40
C THR A 219 -5.96 -1.16 15.64
N LEU A 220 -6.88 -1.45 16.58
CA LEU A 220 -7.05 -0.64 17.79
C LEU A 220 -5.84 -0.77 18.71
N VAL A 221 -5.33 -1.99 18.91
CA VAL A 221 -4.15 -2.23 19.74
C VAL A 221 -2.91 -1.55 19.14
N GLU A 222 -2.68 -1.69 17.84
CA GLU A 222 -1.56 -1.02 17.15
C GLU A 222 -1.68 0.50 17.21
N THR A 223 -2.90 1.03 17.02
CA THR A 223 -3.19 2.47 17.11
C THR A 223 -2.85 3.02 18.49
N LEU A 224 -3.33 2.36 19.56
CA LEU A 224 -3.07 2.79 20.93
C LEU A 224 -1.59 2.64 21.29
N ALA A 225 -0.94 1.57 20.86
CA ALA A 225 0.50 1.37 21.08
C ALA A 225 1.34 2.45 20.37
N ALA A 226 1.01 2.80 19.13
CA ALA A 226 1.68 3.87 18.39
C ALA A 226 1.49 5.24 19.07
N TRP A 227 0.35 5.46 19.72
CA TRP A 227 0.09 6.67 20.49
C TRP A 227 0.82 6.70 21.84
N GLN A 228 1.17 5.55 22.40
CA GLN A 228 1.97 5.47 23.64
C GLN A 228 3.43 5.91 23.42
N GLU A 229 3.94 5.83 22.19
CA GLU A 229 5.34 6.10 21.88
C GLU A 229 5.75 7.55 22.22
N ARG A 230 6.81 7.67 23.04
CA ARG A 230 7.31 8.96 23.53
C ARG A 230 8.20 9.62 22.49
N GLY A 231 8.25 10.95 22.51
CA GLY A 231 9.12 11.75 21.63
C GLY A 231 8.54 12.04 20.23
N LEU A 232 7.33 11.57 19.94
CA LEU A 232 6.63 11.89 18.70
C LEU A 232 5.83 13.18 18.82
N THR A 233 5.89 14.01 17.79
CA THR A 233 5.00 15.17 17.66
C THR A 233 3.56 14.71 17.43
N GLU A 234 2.59 15.60 17.61
CA GLU A 234 1.21 15.30 17.32
C GLU A 234 1.00 14.97 15.82
N ASP A 235 1.75 15.63 14.95
CA ASP A 235 1.73 15.37 13.51
C ASP A 235 2.24 13.97 13.17
N ASP A 236 3.36 13.54 13.79
CA ASP A 236 3.90 12.19 13.64
C ASP A 236 2.87 11.11 14.06
N ARG A 237 2.16 11.37 15.16
CA ARG A 237 1.11 10.46 15.67
C ARG A 237 -0.04 10.33 14.66
N ARG A 238 -0.49 11.45 14.10
CA ARG A 238 -1.55 11.44 13.07
C ARG A 238 -1.11 10.69 11.81
N HIS A 239 0.12 10.91 11.36
CA HIS A 239 0.70 10.22 10.21
C HIS A 239 0.77 8.70 10.42
N ARG A 240 1.26 8.25 11.58
CA ARG A 240 1.33 6.82 11.91
C ARG A 240 -0.04 6.17 12.03
N LEU A 241 -0.99 6.87 12.65
CA LEU A 241 -2.37 6.41 12.79
C LEU A 241 -3.06 6.26 11.42
N ALA A 242 -2.94 7.28 10.57
CA ALA A 242 -3.47 7.23 9.20
C ALA A 242 -2.85 6.08 8.39
N ALA A 243 -1.55 5.79 8.58
CA ALA A 243 -0.87 4.68 7.90
C ALA A 243 -1.37 3.32 8.39
N SER A 244 -1.41 3.08 9.71
CA SER A 244 -1.90 1.82 10.27
C SER A 244 -3.35 1.54 9.83
N LEU A 245 -4.22 2.55 9.89
CA LEU A 245 -5.60 2.41 9.42
C LEU A 245 -5.72 2.15 7.92
N ALA A 246 -4.89 2.79 7.10
CA ALA A 246 -4.89 2.53 5.66
C ALA A 246 -4.50 1.07 5.35
N CYS A 247 -3.49 0.55 6.03
CA CYS A 247 -3.04 -0.84 5.86
C CYS A 247 -4.13 -1.85 6.25
N HIS A 248 -4.87 -1.59 7.34
CA HIS A 248 -5.90 -2.51 7.84
C HIS A 248 -7.29 -2.32 7.22
N SER A 249 -7.57 -1.15 6.64
CA SER A 249 -8.84 -0.85 5.97
C SER A 249 -8.82 -1.16 4.47
N ALA A 250 -7.64 -1.29 3.87
CA ALA A 250 -7.53 -1.59 2.44
C ALA A 250 -8.06 -3.01 2.17
N VAL A 251 -9.00 -3.13 1.23
CA VAL A 251 -9.49 -4.42 0.71
C VAL A 251 -8.30 -5.34 0.44
N ARG A 252 -8.32 -6.51 1.09
CA ARG A 252 -7.25 -7.48 0.98
C ARG A 252 -7.24 -8.08 -0.44
N PHE A 253 -6.03 -8.43 -0.85
CA PHE A 253 -5.70 -9.06 -2.12
C PHE A 253 -6.66 -10.21 -2.48
N GLY A 254 -7.41 -10.07 -3.57
CA GLY A 254 -8.22 -11.15 -4.15
C GLY A 254 -9.72 -11.16 -3.81
N ASP A 255 -10.22 -10.19 -3.05
CA ASP A 255 -11.67 -10.01 -2.93
C ASP A 255 -12.23 -9.33 -4.21
N PRO A 256 -13.34 -9.85 -4.77
CA PRO A 256 -13.97 -9.32 -5.97
C PRO A 256 -14.59 -7.93 -5.79
#